data_AF-A0A258BY87-F1
#
_entry.id   AF-A0A258BY87-F1
#
_cell.length_a   1.000
_cell.length_b   1.000
_cell.length_c   1.000
_cell.angle_alpha   90.00
_cell.angle_beta   90.00
_cell.angle_gamma   90.00
#
_symmetry.space_group_name_H-M   'P 1'
#
loop_
_entity.id
_entity.type
_entity.pdbx_description
1 polymer ?
#
loop_
_entity_poly.entity_id
_entity_poly.type
_entity_poly.pdbx_seq_one_letter_code
_entity_poly.pdbx_strand_id
1 'polypeptide(L)'
;AVSVLALANVGFHWSEIINGGLPQMAIRTGLAALIFLILLIGGRITPSFTRNWLARRGGAMPAPFDRYDGMALLFSLAALALWALFGDRALSSGLLVLAGALNIVRLARWQGQRTLAEPLVTILHIGFAWAALALILLGLSGIFPAGVPRVAGIHAAGAGAVGVMTLAVMTRASLGHTGHVLHAGWGTVLVYGLVNAGAITRVVAPFLDGALQAPVNYVASGFWAGAFALFAMVYGPRLLAPRPDPVP
;
A
#
# COMPACT_ATOMS: atom_id res chain seq x y z
N ALA A 1 2.59 -15.81 -6.37
CA ALA A 1 2.57 -14.33 -6.44
C ALA A 1 3.12 -13.83 -7.77
N VAL A 2 4.43 -14.01 -8.03
CA VAL A 2 5.06 -13.64 -9.31
C VAL A 2 4.33 -14.27 -10.50
N SER A 3 4.01 -15.57 -10.45
CA SER A 3 3.25 -16.25 -11.50
C SER A 3 1.85 -15.67 -11.71
N VAL A 4 1.17 -15.22 -10.64
CA VAL A 4 -0.17 -14.60 -10.74
C VAL A 4 -0.08 -13.24 -11.41
N LEU A 5 0.92 -12.43 -11.06
CA LEU A 5 1.17 -11.14 -11.71
C LEU A 5 1.56 -11.32 -13.17
N ALA A 6 2.41 -12.30 -13.48
CA ALA A 6 2.80 -12.62 -14.85
C ALA A 6 1.59 -13.06 -15.69
N LEU A 7 0.76 -13.96 -15.17
CA LEU A 7 -0.47 -14.41 -15.84
C LEU A 7 -1.47 -13.25 -16.01
N ALA A 8 -1.63 -12.38 -15.02
CA ALA A 8 -2.46 -11.18 -15.15
C ALA A 8 -1.93 -10.24 -16.24
N ASN A 9 -0.61 -10.07 -16.33
CA ASN A 9 0.02 -9.23 -17.36
C ASN A 9 -0.13 -9.83 -18.77
N VAL A 10 0.07 -11.14 -18.93
CA VAL A 10 -0.19 -11.85 -20.19
C VAL A 10 -1.66 -11.72 -20.58
N GLY A 11 -2.58 -11.96 -19.63
CA GLY A 11 -4.01 -11.80 -19.86
C GLY A 11 -4.39 -10.38 -20.27
N PHE A 12 -3.76 -9.36 -19.65
CA PHE A 12 -3.93 -7.96 -20.04
C PHE A 12 -3.63 -7.76 -21.53
N HIS A 13 -2.39 -8.05 -21.95
CA HIS A 13 -1.98 -7.83 -23.34
C HIS A 13 -2.76 -8.70 -24.33
N TRP A 14 -3.05 -9.95 -23.97
CA TRP A 14 -3.83 -10.88 -24.81
C TRP A 14 -5.23 -10.33 -25.10
N SER A 15 -5.93 -9.88 -24.06
CA SER A 15 -7.29 -9.35 -24.19
C SER A 15 -7.35 -7.98 -24.85
N GLU A 16 -6.35 -7.13 -24.66
CA GLU A 16 -6.21 -5.86 -25.36
C GLU A 16 -6.07 -6.09 -26.88
N ILE A 17 -5.23 -7.05 -27.29
CA ILE A 17 -5.00 -7.39 -28.70
C ILE A 17 -6.26 -7.97 -29.36
N ILE A 18 -7.02 -8.82 -28.66
CA ILE A 18 -8.13 -9.57 -29.25
C ILE A 18 -9.46 -8.81 -29.19
N ASN A 19 -9.80 -8.25 -28.03
CA ASN A 19 -11.14 -7.71 -27.79
C ASN A 19 -11.19 -6.18 -27.92
N GLY A 20 -10.04 -5.50 -27.86
CA GLY A 20 -9.99 -4.05 -27.66
C GLY A 20 -10.51 -3.63 -26.28
N GLY A 21 -10.05 -2.48 -25.79
CA GLY A 21 -10.47 -1.92 -24.51
C GLY A 21 -9.70 -2.44 -23.29
N LEU A 22 -9.99 -1.87 -22.12
CA LEU A 22 -9.25 -2.14 -20.88
C LEU A 22 -9.69 -3.47 -20.25
N PRO A 23 -8.76 -4.40 -19.98
CA PRO A 23 -9.12 -5.73 -19.50
C PRO A 23 -9.30 -5.75 -17.98
N GLN A 24 -10.51 -5.39 -17.56
CA GLN A 24 -10.78 -5.10 -16.15
C GLN A 24 -10.57 -6.30 -15.23
N MET A 25 -10.73 -7.53 -15.72
CA MET A 25 -10.43 -8.73 -14.94
C MET A 25 -8.92 -8.85 -14.66
N ALA A 26 -8.08 -8.60 -15.66
CA ALA A 26 -6.62 -8.64 -15.51
C ALA A 26 -6.12 -7.55 -14.55
N ILE A 27 -6.63 -6.32 -14.70
CA ILE A 27 -6.28 -5.19 -13.80
C ILE A 27 -6.68 -5.51 -12.36
N ARG A 28 -7.92 -5.97 -12.13
CA ARG A 28 -8.40 -6.35 -10.79
C ARG A 28 -7.57 -7.48 -10.20
N THR A 29 -7.21 -8.49 -11.00
CA THR A 29 -6.39 -9.61 -10.55
C THR A 29 -4.98 -9.16 -10.12
N GLY A 30 -4.34 -8.28 -10.90
CA GLY A 30 -3.04 -7.72 -10.56
C GLY A 30 -3.08 -6.90 -9.27
N LEU A 31 -4.06 -6.00 -9.14
CA LEU A 31 -4.24 -5.21 -7.91
C LEU A 31 -4.58 -6.08 -6.70
N ALA A 32 -5.47 -7.07 -6.87
CA ALA A 32 -5.82 -8.02 -5.81
C ALA A 32 -4.58 -8.78 -5.31
N ALA A 33 -3.72 -9.25 -6.21
CA ALA A 33 -2.48 -9.92 -5.84
C ALA A 33 -1.54 -8.99 -5.05
N LEU A 34 -1.35 -7.75 -5.51
CA LEU A 34 -0.49 -6.77 -4.82
C LEU A 34 -1.02 -6.39 -3.44
N ILE A 35 -2.32 -6.09 -3.31
CA ILE A 35 -2.95 -5.80 -2.03
C ILE A 35 -2.80 -7.00 -1.09
N PHE A 36 -3.09 -8.22 -1.56
CA PHE A 36 -2.98 -9.40 -0.72
C PHE A 36 -1.54 -9.64 -0.23
N LEU A 37 -0.54 -9.39 -1.07
CA LEU A 37 0.87 -9.43 -0.64
C LEU A 37 1.17 -8.42 0.47
N ILE A 38 0.61 -7.21 0.40
CA ILE A 38 0.74 -6.21 1.47
C ILE A 38 0.06 -6.71 2.75
N LEU A 39 -1.15 -7.26 2.66
CA LEU A 39 -1.86 -7.75 3.84
C LEU A 39 -1.14 -8.92 4.52
N LEU A 40 -0.54 -9.81 3.72
CA LEU A 40 0.19 -11.00 4.17
C LEU A 40 1.61 -10.68 4.65
N ILE A 41 2.45 -10.10 3.78
CA ILE A 41 3.86 -9.82 4.05
C ILE A 41 3.99 -8.55 4.87
N GLY A 42 3.34 -7.47 4.44
CA GLY A 42 3.25 -6.21 5.21
C GLY A 42 2.73 -6.47 6.62
N GLY A 43 1.68 -7.28 6.76
CA GLY A 43 1.12 -7.66 8.06
C GLY A 43 2.02 -8.53 8.94
N ARG A 44 3.15 -9.03 8.44
CA ARG A 44 4.20 -9.70 9.23
C ARG A 44 5.35 -8.76 9.54
N ILE A 45 5.83 -8.03 8.55
CA ILE A 45 7.01 -7.16 8.70
C ILE A 45 6.69 -5.92 9.55
N THR A 46 5.49 -5.33 9.42
CA THR A 46 5.08 -4.14 10.20
C THR A 46 5.12 -4.42 11.69
N PRO A 47 4.38 -5.40 12.26
CA PRO A 47 4.46 -5.69 13.69
C PRO A 47 5.84 -6.18 14.15
N SER A 48 6.60 -6.89 13.30
CA SER A 48 7.96 -7.32 13.62
C SER A 48 8.91 -6.12 13.78
N PHE A 49 8.91 -5.18 12.83
CA PHE A 49 9.73 -3.98 12.91
C PHE A 49 9.29 -3.06 14.06
N THR A 50 7.99 -2.96 14.33
CA THR A 50 7.48 -2.24 15.51
C THR A 50 7.97 -2.85 16.80
N ARG A 51 7.91 -4.19 16.93
CA ARG A 51 8.41 -4.92 18.10
C ARG A 51 9.91 -4.69 18.29
N ASN A 52 10.71 -4.81 17.23
CA ASN A 52 12.16 -4.62 17.32
C ASN A 52 12.53 -3.20 17.74
N TRP A 53 11.77 -2.20 17.29
CA TRP A 53 11.97 -0.81 17.68
C TRP A 53 11.54 -0.55 19.13
N LEU A 54 10.37 -1.05 19.54
CA LEU A 54 9.85 -0.89 20.91
C LEU A 54 10.66 -1.67 21.96
N ALA A 55 11.25 -2.81 21.61
CA ALA A 55 12.13 -3.57 22.50
C ALA A 55 13.31 -2.74 23.01
N ARG A 56 13.76 -1.73 22.24
CA ARG A 56 14.86 -0.82 22.63
C ARG A 56 14.39 0.42 23.40
N ARG A 57 13.08 0.72 23.40
CA ARG A 57 12.50 1.94 24.01
C ARG A 57 11.56 1.67 25.18
N GLY A 58 11.11 0.43 25.34
CA GLY A 58 10.10 0.05 26.33
C GLY A 58 8.66 0.34 25.89
N GLY A 59 7.70 -0.25 26.61
CA GLY A 59 6.26 -0.11 26.38
C GLY A 59 5.56 -1.39 25.93
N ALA A 60 4.22 -1.36 25.92
CA ALA A 60 3.39 -2.44 25.37
C ALA A 60 3.77 -2.78 23.92
N MET A 61 3.84 -4.08 23.65
CA MET A 61 4.32 -4.65 22.39
C MET A 61 3.17 -4.91 21.41
N PRO A 62 3.46 -4.97 20.09
CA PRO A 62 2.49 -5.42 19.09
C PRO A 62 1.97 -6.81 19.43
N ALA A 63 0.67 -7.06 19.26
CA ALA A 63 0.13 -8.40 19.46
C ALA A 63 0.83 -9.41 18.51
N PRO A 64 1.19 -10.62 18.99
CA PRO A 64 1.67 -11.66 18.10
C PRO A 64 0.57 -12.10 17.14
N PHE A 65 0.97 -12.74 16.04
CA PHE A 65 0.04 -13.31 15.07
C PHE A 65 -0.83 -14.38 15.75
N ASP A 66 -2.14 -14.29 15.58
CA ASP A 66 -3.09 -15.23 16.17
C ASP A 66 -4.19 -15.69 15.18
N ARG A 67 -5.21 -16.36 15.70
CA ARG A 67 -6.36 -16.84 14.92
C ARG A 67 -7.10 -15.72 14.22
N TYR A 68 -7.20 -14.54 14.84
CA TYR A 68 -7.86 -13.39 14.24
C TYR A 68 -7.10 -12.91 13.00
N ASP A 69 -5.75 -12.85 13.06
CA ASP A 69 -4.93 -12.51 11.90
C ASP A 69 -5.10 -13.52 10.75
N GLY A 70 -5.15 -14.82 11.08
CA GLY A 70 -5.40 -15.89 10.11
C GLY A 70 -6.75 -15.77 9.42
N MET A 71 -7.82 -15.54 10.20
CA MET A 71 -9.16 -15.33 9.66
C MET A 71 -9.24 -14.08 8.77
N ALA A 72 -8.69 -12.95 9.24
CA ALA A 72 -8.66 -11.71 8.47
C ALA A 72 -7.95 -11.88 7.12
N LEU A 73 -6.84 -12.62 7.07
CA LEU A 73 -6.14 -12.96 5.82
C LEU A 73 -6.99 -13.85 4.91
N LEU A 74 -7.65 -14.89 5.46
CA LEU A 74 -8.52 -15.78 4.70
C LEU A 74 -9.70 -15.02 4.07
N PHE A 75 -10.37 -14.18 4.86
CA PHE A 75 -11.45 -13.32 4.39
C PHE A 75 -10.96 -12.33 3.32
N SER A 76 -9.78 -11.74 3.51
CA SER A 76 -9.18 -10.83 2.52
C SER A 76 -8.89 -11.54 1.20
N LEU A 77 -8.35 -12.76 1.25
CA LEU A 77 -8.09 -13.56 0.05
C LEU A 77 -9.38 -13.87 -0.70
N ALA A 78 -10.40 -14.34 0.01
CA ALA A 78 -11.70 -14.65 -0.58
C ALA A 78 -12.37 -13.40 -1.20
N ALA A 79 -12.36 -12.27 -0.48
CA ALA A 79 -12.92 -11.01 -0.95
C ALA A 79 -12.22 -10.52 -2.24
N LEU A 80 -10.88 -10.52 -2.24
CA LEU A 80 -10.07 -10.09 -3.37
C LEU A 80 -10.20 -11.03 -4.58
N ALA A 81 -10.29 -12.34 -4.36
CA ALA A 81 -10.53 -13.31 -5.43
C ALA A 81 -11.91 -13.14 -6.07
N LEU A 82 -12.95 -12.98 -5.24
CA LEU A 82 -14.31 -12.73 -5.72
C LEU A 82 -14.39 -11.39 -6.46
N TRP A 83 -13.74 -10.34 -5.98
CA TRP A 83 -13.68 -9.06 -6.68
C TRP A 83 -12.93 -9.15 -8.02
N ALA A 84 -11.82 -9.89 -8.07
CA ALA A 84 -11.06 -10.12 -9.30
C ALA A 84 -11.91 -10.79 -10.38
N LEU A 85 -12.67 -11.82 -10.02
CA LEU A 85 -13.51 -12.58 -10.95
C LEU A 85 -14.84 -11.88 -11.28
N PHE A 86 -15.55 -11.40 -10.25
CA PHE A 86 -16.94 -10.98 -10.37
C PHE A 86 -17.16 -9.47 -10.28
N GLY A 87 -16.13 -8.70 -9.91
CA GLY A 87 -16.17 -7.24 -9.93
C GLY A 87 -16.95 -6.68 -8.77
N ASP A 88 -17.76 -5.68 -9.03
CA ASP A 88 -18.37 -4.85 -7.99
C ASP A 88 -19.75 -5.41 -7.54
N ARG A 89 -20.00 -6.72 -7.74
CA ARG A 89 -21.21 -7.41 -7.26
C ARG A 89 -21.38 -7.24 -5.74
N ALA A 90 -22.62 -7.24 -5.27
CA ALA A 90 -22.95 -7.02 -3.86
C ALA A 90 -22.16 -7.92 -2.88
N LEU A 91 -22.00 -9.21 -3.22
CA LEU A 91 -21.24 -10.16 -2.39
C LEU A 91 -19.75 -9.80 -2.29
N SER A 92 -19.07 -9.55 -3.41
CA SER A 92 -17.65 -9.17 -3.40
C SER A 92 -17.45 -7.83 -2.71
N SER A 93 -18.34 -6.87 -2.97
CA SER A 93 -18.30 -5.53 -2.37
C SER A 93 -18.48 -5.57 -0.85
N GLY A 94 -19.45 -6.33 -0.34
CA GLY A 94 -19.64 -6.52 1.10
C GLY A 94 -18.45 -7.21 1.77
N LEU A 95 -17.89 -8.24 1.14
CA LEU A 95 -16.72 -8.95 1.64
C LEU A 95 -15.46 -8.06 1.66
N LEU A 96 -15.29 -7.16 0.68
CA LEU A 96 -14.20 -6.19 0.67
C LEU A 96 -14.29 -5.20 1.83
N VAL A 97 -15.48 -4.66 2.13
CA VAL A 97 -15.68 -3.78 3.30
C VAL A 97 -15.35 -4.53 4.59
N LEU A 98 -15.84 -5.75 4.75
CA LEU A 98 -15.54 -6.58 5.91
C LEU A 98 -14.03 -6.86 6.03
N ALA A 99 -13.38 -7.27 4.94
CA ALA A 99 -11.93 -7.50 4.93
C ALA A 99 -11.14 -6.24 5.30
N GLY A 100 -11.54 -5.07 4.80
CA GLY A 100 -10.96 -3.79 5.18
C GLY A 100 -11.07 -3.50 6.67
N ALA A 101 -12.27 -3.63 7.24
CA ALA A 101 -12.51 -3.46 8.66
C ALA A 101 -11.67 -4.42 9.52
N LEU A 102 -11.60 -5.70 9.12
CA LEU A 102 -10.80 -6.70 9.83
C LEU A 102 -9.31 -6.32 9.85
N ASN A 103 -8.78 -5.77 8.75
CA ASN A 103 -7.39 -5.33 8.66
C ASN A 103 -7.13 -4.01 9.41
N ILE A 104 -8.12 -3.12 9.58
CA ILE A 104 -8.01 -1.96 10.49
C ILE A 104 -7.78 -2.45 11.93
N VAL A 105 -8.54 -3.45 12.37
CA VAL A 105 -8.36 -4.02 13.71
C VAL A 105 -6.99 -4.68 13.85
N ARG A 106 -6.50 -5.40 12.83
CA ARG A 106 -5.11 -5.92 12.83
C ARG A 106 -4.10 -4.79 13.03
N LEU A 107 -4.24 -3.70 12.27
CA LEU A 107 -3.36 -2.54 12.37
C LEU A 107 -3.37 -1.92 13.77
N ALA A 108 -4.55 -1.77 14.39
CA ALA A 108 -4.69 -1.23 15.74
C ALA A 108 -3.99 -2.09 16.81
N ARG A 109 -3.87 -3.41 16.59
CA ARG A 109 -3.17 -4.34 17.50
C ARG A 109 -1.65 -4.18 17.47
N TRP A 110 -1.08 -3.42 16.54
CA TRP A 110 0.37 -3.34 16.33
C TRP A 110 1.05 -2.14 16.96
N GLN A 111 0.34 -1.32 17.74
CA GLN A 111 0.92 -0.20 18.50
C GLN A 111 1.62 0.88 17.62
N GLY A 112 1.17 1.08 16.38
CA GLY A 112 1.81 2.00 15.42
C GLY A 112 1.86 3.46 15.88
N GLN A 113 0.91 3.91 16.70
CA GLN A 113 0.91 5.24 17.30
C GLN A 113 2.16 5.52 18.15
N ARG A 114 2.85 4.48 18.63
CA ARG A 114 4.08 4.64 19.42
C ARG A 114 5.32 4.81 18.56
N THR A 115 5.23 4.56 17.26
CA THR A 115 6.39 4.60 16.36
C THR A 115 6.63 5.97 15.74
N LEU A 116 5.84 7.00 16.09
CA LEU A 116 5.87 8.33 15.47
C LEU A 116 7.26 9.00 15.51
N ALA A 117 8.07 8.67 16.52
CA ALA A 117 9.45 9.14 16.63
C ALA A 117 10.43 8.47 15.64
N GLU A 118 10.02 7.41 14.93
CA GLU A 118 10.80 6.74 13.90
C GLU A 118 9.99 6.58 12.61
N PRO A 119 10.16 7.51 11.64
CA PRO A 119 9.39 7.53 10.41
C PRO A 119 9.52 6.25 9.58
N LEU A 120 10.67 5.56 9.60
CA LEU A 120 10.86 4.29 8.86
C LEU A 120 9.90 3.18 9.32
N VAL A 121 9.46 3.22 10.59
CA VAL A 121 8.51 2.25 11.14
C VAL A 121 7.07 2.75 11.00
N THR A 122 6.86 4.05 11.20
CA THR A 122 5.52 4.66 11.05
C THR A 122 4.96 4.50 9.64
N ILE A 123 5.80 4.69 8.61
CA ILE A 123 5.34 4.60 7.22
C ILE A 123 4.80 3.21 6.84
N LEU A 124 5.27 2.14 7.50
CA LEU A 124 4.78 0.78 7.29
C LEU A 124 3.33 0.63 7.77
N HIS A 125 2.96 1.30 8.87
CA HIS A 125 1.59 1.35 9.35
C HIS A 125 0.71 2.16 8.41
N ILE A 126 1.21 3.29 7.90
CA ILE A 126 0.50 4.12 6.93
C ILE A 126 0.25 3.35 5.63
N GLY A 127 1.26 2.66 5.10
CA GLY A 127 1.10 1.83 3.90
C GLY A 127 0.12 0.67 4.11
N PHE A 128 0.11 0.06 5.30
CA PHE A 128 -0.87 -0.97 5.64
C PHE A 128 -2.29 -0.38 5.82
N ALA A 129 -2.41 0.81 6.41
CA ALA A 129 -3.67 1.54 6.53
C ALA A 129 -4.28 1.84 5.16
N TRP A 130 -3.45 2.24 4.19
CA TRP A 130 -3.88 2.40 2.81
C TRP A 130 -4.43 1.12 2.20
N ALA A 131 -3.82 -0.05 2.48
CA ALA A 131 -4.32 -1.33 1.99
C ALA A 131 -5.72 -1.63 2.56
N ALA A 132 -5.92 -1.41 3.87
CA ALA A 132 -7.22 -1.58 4.50
C ALA A 132 -8.26 -0.58 3.96
N LEU A 133 -7.88 0.69 3.80
CA LEU A 133 -8.74 1.74 3.24
C LEU A 133 -9.11 1.44 1.77
N ALA A 134 -8.17 0.91 0.98
CA ALA A 134 -8.43 0.53 -0.40
C ALA A 134 -9.52 -0.54 -0.49
N LEU A 135 -9.48 -1.57 0.37
CA LEU A 135 -10.53 -2.59 0.43
C LEU A 135 -11.90 -1.96 0.75
N ILE A 136 -11.96 -1.05 1.73
CA ILE A 136 -13.20 -0.36 2.11
C ILE A 136 -13.73 0.48 0.96
N LEU A 137 -12.90 1.32 0.34
CA LEU A 137 -13.32 2.18 -0.77
C LEU A 137 -13.76 1.37 -2.00
N LEU A 138 -13.06 0.29 -2.33
CA LEU A 138 -13.46 -0.62 -3.40
C LEU A 138 -14.81 -1.27 -3.09
N GLY A 139 -15.01 -1.78 -1.87
CA GLY A 139 -16.28 -2.36 -1.46
C GLY A 139 -17.44 -1.35 -1.41
N LEU A 140 -17.21 -0.17 -0.84
CA LEU A 140 -18.19 0.91 -0.80
C LEU A 140 -18.55 1.41 -2.21
N SER A 141 -17.60 1.41 -3.15
CA SER A 141 -17.92 1.79 -4.54
C SER A 141 -18.88 0.84 -5.24
N GLY A 142 -18.95 -0.43 -4.83
CA GLY A 142 -19.94 -1.38 -5.35
C GLY A 142 -21.27 -1.37 -4.58
N ILE A 143 -21.27 -0.97 -3.30
CA ILE A 143 -22.50 -0.87 -2.48
C ILE A 143 -23.20 0.47 -2.70
N PHE A 144 -22.42 1.55 -2.80
CA PHE A 144 -22.87 2.93 -2.91
C PHE A 144 -22.12 3.69 -4.03
N PRO A 145 -22.28 3.26 -5.30
CA PRO A 145 -21.54 3.84 -6.43
C PRO A 145 -21.82 5.32 -6.67
N ALA A 146 -22.98 5.82 -6.24
CA ALA A 146 -23.36 7.23 -6.39
C ALA A 146 -22.54 8.18 -5.51
N GLY A 147 -22.06 7.71 -4.34
CA GLY A 147 -21.28 8.55 -3.43
C GLY A 147 -19.82 8.15 -3.28
N VAL A 148 -19.41 6.95 -3.72
CA VAL A 148 -18.02 6.51 -3.69
C VAL A 148 -17.56 6.12 -5.10
N PRO A 149 -16.83 7.00 -5.80
CA PRO A 149 -16.28 6.69 -7.12
C PRO A 149 -15.32 5.51 -7.05
N ARG A 150 -15.53 4.51 -7.91
CA ARG A 150 -14.69 3.30 -8.00
C ARG A 150 -13.20 3.60 -8.13
N VAL A 151 -12.85 4.64 -8.90
CA VAL A 151 -11.47 5.02 -9.15
C VAL A 151 -10.74 5.50 -7.88
N ALA A 152 -11.46 6.01 -6.87
CA ALA A 152 -10.86 6.37 -5.57
C ALA A 152 -10.30 5.13 -4.86
N GLY A 153 -11.04 4.00 -4.88
CA GLY A 153 -10.55 2.73 -4.34
C GLY A 153 -9.34 2.18 -5.09
N ILE A 154 -9.31 2.36 -6.42
CA ILE A 154 -8.17 1.98 -7.26
C ILE A 154 -6.93 2.84 -6.94
N HIS A 155 -7.10 4.15 -6.77
CA HIS A 155 -6.01 5.05 -6.38
C HIS A 155 -5.52 4.77 -4.96
N ALA A 156 -6.41 4.44 -4.02
CA ALA A 156 -6.04 4.01 -2.69
C ALA A 156 -5.23 2.70 -2.72
N ALA A 157 -5.59 1.75 -3.59
CA ALA A 157 -4.85 0.51 -3.78
C ALA A 157 -3.47 0.74 -4.41
N GLY A 158 -3.43 1.43 -5.55
CA GLY A 158 -2.20 1.61 -6.33
C GLY A 158 -1.28 2.68 -5.76
N ALA A 159 -1.73 3.93 -5.71
CA ALA A 159 -0.90 5.05 -5.26
C ALA A 159 -0.67 5.02 -3.75
N GLY A 160 -1.72 4.72 -2.98
CA GLY A 160 -1.66 4.59 -1.52
C GLY A 160 -0.94 3.31 -1.10
N ALA A 161 -1.61 2.16 -1.16
CA ALA A 161 -1.12 0.94 -0.54
C ALA A 161 0.18 0.44 -1.20
N VAL A 162 0.16 0.22 -2.51
CA VAL A 162 1.33 -0.27 -3.24
C VAL A 162 2.46 0.75 -3.24
N GLY A 163 2.18 2.01 -3.60
CA GLY A 163 3.20 3.06 -3.64
C GLY A 163 3.87 3.31 -2.28
N VAL A 164 3.08 3.55 -1.23
CA VAL A 164 3.60 3.86 0.11
C VAL A 164 4.31 2.66 0.73
N MET A 165 3.74 1.46 0.66
CA MET A 165 4.38 0.25 1.21
C MET A 165 5.68 -0.09 0.47
N THR A 166 5.72 0.13 -0.85
CA THR A 166 6.93 -0.10 -1.64
C THR A 166 8.05 0.85 -1.21
N LEU A 167 7.78 2.16 -1.10
CA LEU A 167 8.79 3.11 -0.60
C LEU A 167 9.18 2.84 0.86
N ALA A 168 8.24 2.44 1.71
CA ALA A 168 8.51 2.05 3.09
C ALA A 168 9.54 0.90 3.17
N VAL A 169 9.34 -0.16 2.38
CA VAL A 169 10.25 -1.30 2.34
C VAL A 169 11.57 -0.92 1.68
N MET A 170 11.54 -0.23 0.53
CA MET A 170 12.74 0.14 -0.22
C MET A 170 13.67 1.03 0.59
N THR A 171 13.16 2.08 1.25
CA THR A 171 13.97 2.98 2.08
C THR A 171 14.69 2.26 3.21
N ARG A 172 13.99 1.37 3.93
CA ARG A 172 14.58 0.56 5.01
C ARG A 172 15.58 -0.48 4.48
N ALA A 173 15.22 -1.19 3.42
CA ALA A 173 16.06 -2.21 2.80
C ALA A 173 17.35 -1.59 2.24
N SER A 174 17.26 -0.45 1.57
CA SER A 174 18.42 0.29 1.07
C SER A 174 19.39 0.61 2.20
N LEU A 175 18.92 1.14 3.34
CA LEU A 175 19.79 1.42 4.49
C LEU A 175 20.41 0.13 5.05
N GLY A 176 19.59 -0.89 5.29
CA GLY A 176 20.03 -2.14 5.92
C GLY A 176 21.05 -2.90 5.09
N HIS A 177 20.83 -3.03 3.77
CA HIS A 177 21.74 -3.76 2.89
C HIS A 177 23.03 -2.99 2.57
N THR A 178 22.98 -1.65 2.62
CA THR A 178 24.17 -0.81 2.44
C THR A 178 24.88 -0.50 3.75
N GLY A 179 24.49 -1.11 4.87
CA GLY A 179 25.16 -0.94 6.17
C GLY A 179 24.96 0.43 6.84
N HIS A 180 24.06 1.27 6.35
CA HIS A 180 23.77 2.57 6.93
C HIS A 180 22.88 2.45 8.17
N VAL A 181 22.96 3.45 9.05
CA VAL A 181 22.07 3.57 10.21
C VAL A 181 20.61 3.57 9.75
N LEU A 182 19.78 2.73 10.38
CA LEU A 182 18.36 2.59 10.10
C LEU A 182 17.56 3.76 10.71
N HIS A 183 17.74 4.95 10.15
CA HIS A 183 17.03 6.16 10.55
C HIS A 183 16.58 6.98 9.34
N ALA A 184 15.37 7.55 9.41
CA ALA A 184 14.85 8.45 8.39
C ALA A 184 15.39 9.86 8.57
N GLY A 185 16.30 10.27 7.68
CA GLY A 185 16.69 11.69 7.56
C GLY A 185 15.61 12.54 6.88
N TRP A 186 15.85 13.85 6.79
CA TRP A 186 14.90 14.82 6.22
C TRP A 186 14.44 14.44 4.80
N GLY A 187 15.35 13.95 3.95
CA GLY A 187 15.02 13.54 2.59
C GLY A 187 14.05 12.35 2.56
N THR A 188 14.22 11.40 3.47
CA THR A 188 13.32 10.24 3.62
C THR A 188 11.94 10.67 4.11
N VAL A 189 11.88 11.59 5.07
CA VAL A 189 10.61 12.16 5.56
C VAL A 189 9.89 12.91 4.42
N LEU A 190 10.63 13.66 3.60
CA LEU A 190 10.06 14.36 2.45
C LEU A 190 9.52 13.37 1.40
N VAL A 191 10.23 12.28 1.10
CA VAL A 191 9.73 11.18 0.24
C VAL A 191 8.38 10.67 0.77
N TYR A 192 8.27 10.41 2.07
CA TYR A 192 7.03 9.92 2.68
C TYR A 192 5.89 10.94 2.65
N GLY A 193 6.20 12.22 2.88
CA GLY A 193 5.24 13.31 2.75
C GLY A 193 4.70 13.42 1.32
N LEU A 194 5.59 13.43 0.33
CA LEU A 194 5.23 13.54 -1.09
C LEU A 194 4.39 12.36 -1.58
N VAL A 195 4.76 11.11 -1.26
CA VAL A 195 3.98 9.94 -1.73
C VAL A 195 2.57 9.92 -1.12
N ASN A 196 2.43 10.28 0.16
CA ASN A 196 1.12 10.34 0.80
C ASN A 196 0.29 11.52 0.29
N ALA A 197 0.90 12.70 0.08
CA ALA A 197 0.22 13.83 -0.54
C ALA A 197 -0.29 13.46 -1.95
N GLY A 198 0.54 12.80 -2.76
CA GLY A 198 0.13 12.29 -4.06
C GLY A 198 -1.02 11.29 -3.98
N ALA A 199 -0.95 10.33 -3.05
CA ALA A 199 -2.00 9.33 -2.85
C ALA A 199 -3.33 9.96 -2.38
N ILE A 200 -3.31 10.83 -1.37
CA ILE A 200 -4.49 11.53 -0.86
C ILE A 200 -5.14 12.34 -1.97
N THR A 201 -4.37 13.15 -2.68
CA THR A 201 -4.89 14.00 -3.75
C THR A 201 -5.52 13.16 -4.87
N ARG A 202 -4.93 12.01 -5.24
CA ARG A 202 -5.53 11.07 -6.22
C ARG A 202 -6.82 10.42 -5.73
N VAL A 203 -6.92 10.13 -4.44
CA VAL A 203 -8.13 9.53 -3.85
C VAL A 203 -9.26 10.54 -3.72
N VAL A 204 -8.94 11.80 -3.44
CA VAL A 204 -9.91 12.90 -3.30
C VAL A 204 -10.38 13.44 -4.65
N ALA A 205 -9.52 13.52 -5.67
CA ALA A 205 -9.85 14.12 -6.97
C ALA A 205 -11.18 13.63 -7.58
N PRO A 206 -11.54 12.34 -7.56
CA PRO A 206 -12.79 11.84 -8.15
C PRO A 206 -14.06 12.32 -7.45
N PHE A 207 -13.95 12.84 -6.22
CA PHE A 207 -15.07 13.40 -5.45
C PHE A 207 -15.28 14.90 -5.72
N LEU A 208 -14.37 15.54 -6.45
CA LEU A 208 -14.47 16.95 -6.81
C LEU A 208 -15.25 17.14 -8.11
N ASP A 209 -15.73 18.36 -8.32
CA ASP A 209 -16.33 18.79 -9.58
C ASP A 209 -15.41 18.50 -10.77
N GLY A 210 -16.01 18.11 -11.90
CA GLY A 210 -15.27 17.67 -13.10
C GLY A 210 -14.19 18.65 -13.57
N ALA A 211 -14.45 19.96 -13.46
CA ALA A 211 -13.51 21.02 -13.85
C ALA A 211 -12.22 21.04 -13.02
N LEU A 212 -12.28 20.57 -11.76
CA LEU A 212 -11.12 20.54 -10.85
C LEU A 212 -10.32 19.23 -10.96
N GLN A 213 -10.89 18.16 -11.52
CA GLN A 213 -10.24 16.85 -11.51
C GLN A 213 -8.93 16.83 -12.28
N ALA A 214 -8.89 17.43 -13.47
CA ALA A 214 -7.68 17.48 -14.29
C ALA A 214 -6.50 18.23 -13.61
N PRO A 215 -6.65 19.49 -13.15
CA PRO A 215 -5.55 20.19 -12.48
C PRO A 215 -5.12 19.49 -11.19
N VAL A 216 -6.06 18.96 -10.40
CA VAL A 216 -5.75 18.22 -9.17
C VAL A 216 -4.96 16.95 -9.46
N ASN A 217 -5.29 16.23 -10.54
CA ASN A 217 -4.54 15.04 -10.97
C ASN A 217 -3.11 15.35 -11.43
N TYR A 218 -2.85 16.52 -12.03
CA TYR A 218 -1.48 16.96 -12.35
C TYR A 218 -0.67 17.21 -11.08
N VAL A 219 -1.24 17.91 -10.10
CA VAL A 219 -0.60 18.14 -8.79
C VAL A 219 -0.31 16.81 -8.09
N ALA A 220 -1.29 15.89 -8.08
CA ALA A 220 -1.12 14.58 -7.48
C ALA A 220 0.01 13.77 -8.15
N SER A 221 0.12 13.88 -9.48
CA SER A 221 1.18 13.23 -10.26
C SER A 221 2.54 13.85 -9.99
N GLY A 222 2.62 15.18 -9.82
CA GLY A 222 3.84 15.87 -9.41
C GLY A 222 4.35 15.41 -8.05
N PHE A 223 3.46 15.32 -7.04
CA PHE A 223 3.83 14.79 -5.73
C PHE A 223 4.30 13.34 -5.78
N TRP A 224 3.55 12.47 -6.48
CA TRP A 224 3.88 11.06 -6.55
C TRP A 224 5.20 10.82 -7.30
N ALA A 225 5.37 11.41 -8.49
CA ALA A 225 6.60 11.30 -9.27
C ALA A 225 7.80 11.91 -8.51
N GLY A 226 7.59 13.06 -7.87
CA GLY A 226 8.59 13.71 -7.02
C GLY A 226 9.06 12.83 -5.87
N ALA A 227 8.17 12.06 -5.24
CA ALA A 227 8.54 11.13 -4.18
C ALA A 227 9.50 10.03 -4.67
N PHE A 228 9.21 9.42 -5.82
CA PHE A 228 10.06 8.37 -6.40
C PHE A 228 11.37 8.93 -6.96
N ALA A 229 11.34 10.09 -7.61
CA ALA A 229 12.54 10.77 -8.07
C ALA A 229 13.46 11.14 -6.90
N LEU A 230 12.89 11.69 -5.82
CA LEU A 230 13.65 12.02 -4.62
C LEU A 230 14.20 10.77 -3.93
N PHE A 231 13.43 9.68 -3.87
CA PHE A 231 13.95 8.40 -3.41
C PHE A 231 15.18 7.97 -4.22
N ALA A 232 15.10 8.02 -5.55
CA ALA A 232 16.22 7.65 -6.42
C ALA A 232 17.44 8.54 -6.19
N MET A 233 17.26 9.85 -6.01
CA MET A 233 18.35 10.78 -5.72
C MET A 233 18.99 10.55 -4.34
N VAL A 234 18.18 10.26 -3.30
CA VAL A 234 18.67 10.07 -1.92
C VAL A 234 19.31 8.70 -1.71
N TYR A 235 18.75 7.64 -2.31
CA TYR A 235 19.17 6.26 -2.07
C TYR A 235 19.98 5.65 -3.21
N GLY A 236 19.86 6.15 -4.44
CA GLY A 236 20.64 5.68 -5.60
C GLY A 236 22.14 5.73 -5.35
N PRO A 237 22.73 6.85 -4.91
CA PRO A 237 24.16 6.92 -4.60
C PRO A 237 24.59 5.91 -3.53
N ARG A 238 23.75 5.65 -2.51
CA ARG A 238 24.05 4.68 -1.45
C ARG A 238 24.06 3.23 -1.96
N LEU A 239 23.22 2.92 -2.94
CA LEU A 239 23.14 1.59 -3.54
C LEU A 239 24.28 1.33 -4.54
N LEU A 240 24.83 2.39 -5.13
CA LEU A 240 25.95 2.32 -6.08
C LEU A 240 27.32 2.45 -5.39
N ALA A 241 27.37 3.04 -4.20
CA ALA A 241 28.60 3.18 -3.44
C ALA A 241 28.99 1.85 -2.76
N PRO A 242 30.30 1.63 -2.52
CA PRO A 242 30.76 0.55 -1.66
C PRO A 242 30.11 0.63 -0.28
N ARG A 243 29.86 -0.53 0.32
CA ARG A 243 29.33 -0.62 1.68
C ARG A 243 30.33 0.06 2.64
N PRO A 244 29.91 1.02 3.47
CA PRO A 244 30.78 1.60 4.50
C PRO A 244 31.25 0.52 5.47
N ASP A 245 32.49 0.65 5.93
CA ASP A 245 33.02 -0.22 6.98
C ASP A 245 32.17 -0.06 8.26
N PRO A 246 32.01 -1.11 9.07
CA PRO A 246 31.35 -1.01 10.36
C PRO A 246 32.03 0.08 11.19
N VAL A 247 31.26 1.04 11.68
CA VAL A 247 31.77 1.98 12.69
C VAL A 247 32.08 1.16 13.96
N PRO A 248 33.31 1.24 14.52
CA PRO A 248 33.68 0.50 15.73
C PRO A 248 32.77 0.79 16.93
#